data_AF-A0A090L9Y4-F1
#
_entry.id   AF-A0A090L9Y4-F1
#
_cell.length_a   1.000
_cell.length_b   1.000
_cell.length_c   1.000
_cell.angle_alpha   90.00
_cell.angle_beta   90.00
_cell.angle_gamma   90.00
#
_symmetry.space_group_name_H-M   'P 1'
#
loop_
_entity.id
_entity.type
_entity.pdbx_description
1 polymer ?
#
loop_
_entity_poly.entity_id
_entity_poly.type
_entity_poly.pdbx_seq_one_letter_code
_entity_poly.pdbx_strand_id
1 'polypeptide(L)'
;MDLKIFTIVLIYFVSKSHENIFFSVPIYQHFNSRSSRYEYRGKIFYNLKNLIRKVSLDFREVPFKSILLKREYITYEGIVNDTRRDHRYLQVHINGKSKYIILPPHHVVVEFYMHRGKNYFICNKSPFNTYTKARIFCEYLEKFSKFKSQHMLLGKNSLASRIWRNTWRNCYFECFSQNHFEELKRRIIKEIDMLRTAFHHVPIRYKKKLEFIAQHHALLNAKKNKPLIRDDEKTKIHEVAAFISPVIASLQINKWYNSYLEEHVDKNKNMKKSKKESNHFYLLLSPDISKVGVGVYLFRKTLSIVLTFI
;
A
#
# COMPACT_ATOMS: atom_id res chain seq x y z
N MET A 1 -34.69 18.50 16.05
CA MET A 1 -33.22 18.60 16.12
C MET A 1 -32.78 19.45 14.95
N ASP A 2 -32.17 20.61 15.22
CA ASP A 2 -31.98 21.67 14.23
C ASP A 2 -31.00 21.21 13.13
N LEU A 3 -31.36 21.37 11.86
CA LEU A 3 -30.56 20.89 10.72
C LEU A 3 -29.14 21.48 10.76
N LYS A 4 -29.01 22.73 11.25
CA LYS A 4 -27.73 23.41 11.46
C LYS A 4 -26.85 22.72 12.51
N ILE A 5 -27.43 22.24 13.61
CA ILE A 5 -26.70 21.51 14.66
C ILE A 5 -26.21 20.18 14.09
N PHE A 6 -27.04 19.47 13.33
CA PHE A 6 -26.62 18.23 12.68
C PHE A 6 -25.46 18.46 11.70
N THR A 7 -25.53 19.51 10.87
CA THR A 7 -24.45 19.86 9.92
C THR A 7 -23.16 20.24 10.64
N ILE A 8 -23.22 21.02 11.72
CA ILE A 8 -22.03 21.39 12.51
C ILE A 8 -21.41 20.16 13.18
N VAL A 9 -22.22 19.27 13.76
CA VAL A 9 -21.75 18.01 14.35
C VAL A 9 -21.13 17.12 13.27
N LEU A 10 -21.72 17.04 12.08
CA LEU A 10 -21.19 16.25 10.97
C LEU A 10 -19.85 16.81 10.47
N ILE A 11 -19.74 18.13 10.32
CA ILE A 11 -18.48 18.81 9.95
C ILE A 11 -17.42 18.56 11.02
N TYR A 12 -17.79 18.63 12.30
CA TYR A 12 -16.88 18.37 13.42
C TYR A 12 -16.40 16.91 13.44
N PHE A 13 -17.30 15.93 13.24
CA PHE A 13 -16.95 14.51 13.16
C PHE A 13 -16.08 14.20 11.94
N VAL A 14 -16.39 14.78 10.77
CA VAL A 14 -15.58 14.63 9.56
C VAL A 14 -14.20 15.27 9.79
N SER A 15 -14.12 16.45 10.39
CA SER A 15 -12.85 17.12 10.72
C SER A 15 -12.00 16.30 11.68
N LYS A 16 -12.59 15.72 12.73
CA LYS A 16 -11.86 14.89 13.72
C LYS A 16 -11.32 13.58 13.10
N SER A 17 -11.98 13.05 12.07
CA SER A 17 -11.49 11.89 11.33
C SER A 17 -10.24 12.19 10.48
N HIS A 18 -10.01 13.46 10.11
CA HIS A 18 -8.86 13.89 9.32
C HIS A 18 -7.60 14.20 10.14
N GLU A 19 -7.67 14.21 11.48
CA GLU A 19 -6.57 14.67 12.34
C GLU A 19 -5.47 13.62 12.61
N ASN A 20 -5.62 12.37 12.14
CA ASN A 20 -4.71 11.29 12.55
C ASN A 20 -3.47 11.10 11.65
N ILE A 21 -3.49 11.58 10.40
CA ILE A 21 -2.35 11.42 9.48
C ILE A 21 -1.60 12.73 9.36
N PHE A 22 -0.32 12.73 9.76
CA PHE A 22 0.56 13.87 9.58
C PHE A 22 1.05 13.99 8.14
N PHE A 23 1.29 15.23 7.72
CA PHE A 23 1.91 15.59 6.46
C PHE A 23 3.27 16.22 6.70
N SER A 24 4.32 15.59 6.19
CA SER A 24 5.69 16.04 6.37
C SER A 24 6.19 16.79 5.14
N VAL A 25 6.74 17.98 5.38
CA VAL A 25 7.35 18.84 4.36
C VAL A 25 8.85 18.96 4.63
N PRO A 26 9.71 18.58 3.66
CA PRO A 26 11.15 18.72 3.80
C PRO A 26 11.57 20.20 3.78
N ILE A 27 12.47 20.55 4.68
CA ILE A 27 13.11 21.87 4.78
C ILE A 27 14.60 21.71 5.05
N TYR A 28 15.39 22.71 4.68
CA TYR A 28 16.79 22.81 5.11
C TYR A 28 16.90 23.93 6.15
N GLN A 29 17.69 23.70 7.19
CA GLN A 29 17.98 24.72 8.20
C GLN A 29 19.43 25.15 8.06
N HIS A 30 19.65 26.44 7.95
CA HIS A 30 20.97 27.05 7.93
C HIS A 30 21.08 27.91 9.18
N PHE A 31 22.05 27.67 10.06
CA PHE A 31 22.22 28.55 11.22
C PHE A 31 23.69 28.88 11.47
N ASN A 32 23.90 30.04 12.07
CA ASN A 32 25.18 30.50 12.57
C ASN A 32 25.04 30.84 14.06
N SER A 33 26.10 31.34 14.68
CA SER A 33 26.11 31.73 16.10
C SER A 33 25.03 32.76 16.49
N ARG A 34 24.44 33.49 15.54
CA ARG A 34 23.50 34.59 15.82
C ARG A 34 22.07 34.35 15.33
N SER A 35 21.84 33.47 14.36
CA SER A 35 20.54 33.36 13.69
C SER A 35 20.33 32.01 13.01
N SER A 36 19.05 31.63 12.86
CA SER A 36 18.61 30.52 12.01
C SER A 36 17.84 31.04 10.80
N ARG A 37 18.10 30.45 9.65
CA ARG A 37 17.38 30.65 8.39
C ARG A 37 16.88 29.28 7.91
N TYR A 38 15.77 29.30 7.19
CA TYR A 38 15.12 28.08 6.71
C TYR A 38 14.96 28.16 5.20
N GLU A 39 15.27 27.09 4.51
CA GLU A 39 15.10 26.97 3.08
C GLU A 39 13.96 26.01 2.76
N TYR A 40 13.07 26.45 1.87
CA TYR A 40 11.98 25.65 1.36
C TYR A 40 11.76 25.99 -0.11
N ARG A 41 11.90 24.97 -0.98
CA ARG A 41 11.77 25.09 -2.45
C ARG A 41 12.64 26.20 -3.03
N GLY A 42 13.90 26.28 -2.59
CA GLY A 42 14.88 27.27 -3.04
C GLY A 42 14.66 28.69 -2.53
N LYS A 43 13.69 28.90 -1.61
CA LYS A 43 13.42 30.21 -0.99
C LYS A 43 13.88 30.21 0.46
N ILE A 44 14.53 31.30 0.87
CA ILE A 44 15.03 31.50 2.23
C ILE A 44 14.00 32.26 3.07
N PHE A 45 13.78 31.79 4.29
CA PHE A 45 12.90 32.35 5.30
C PHE A 45 13.67 32.64 6.58
N TYR A 46 13.56 33.87 7.09
CA TYR A 46 14.26 34.30 8.31
C TYR A 46 13.54 33.93 9.60
N ASN A 47 12.29 33.48 9.52
CA ASN A 47 11.54 33.00 10.68
C ASN A 47 10.57 31.88 10.29
N LEU A 48 10.31 30.98 11.26
CA LEU A 48 9.41 29.84 11.08
C LEU A 48 7.96 30.26 10.79
N LYS A 49 7.52 31.41 11.31
CA LYS A 49 6.16 31.95 11.09
C LYS A 49 5.88 32.17 9.60
N ASN A 50 6.81 32.78 8.87
CA ASN A 50 6.67 33.04 7.44
C ASN A 50 6.81 31.75 6.62
N LEU A 51 7.73 30.88 7.02
CA LEU A 51 7.88 29.55 6.41
C LEU A 51 6.58 28.74 6.51
N ILE A 52 6.03 28.58 7.72
CA ILE A 52 4.85 27.72 7.91
C ILE A 52 3.61 28.30 7.21
N ARG A 53 3.49 29.64 7.13
CA ARG A 53 2.44 30.30 6.35
C ARG A 53 2.58 29.98 4.87
N LYS A 54 3.80 30.05 4.33
CA LYS A 54 4.05 29.69 2.93
C LYS A 54 3.75 28.22 2.65
N VAL A 55 4.21 27.31 3.51
CA VAL A 55 3.90 25.87 3.40
C VAL A 55 2.39 25.63 3.42
N SER A 56 1.67 26.28 4.33
CA SER A 56 0.21 26.15 4.43
C SER A 56 -0.52 26.67 3.19
N LEU A 57 0.00 27.72 2.55
CA LEU A 57 -0.55 28.26 1.30
C LEU A 57 -0.27 27.37 0.08
N ASP A 58 0.87 26.66 0.09
CA ASP A 58 1.25 25.71 -0.97
C ASP A 58 0.43 24.40 -0.89
N PHE A 59 -0.08 24.05 0.29
CA PHE A 59 -0.83 22.82 0.56
C PHE A 59 -2.16 23.14 1.28
N ARG A 60 -3.04 23.88 0.61
CA ARG A 60 -4.31 24.36 1.19
C ARG A 60 -5.25 23.23 1.59
N GLU A 61 -5.12 22.07 0.95
CA GLU A 61 -5.89 20.87 1.26
C GLU A 61 -5.44 20.14 2.53
N VAL A 62 -4.29 20.52 3.10
CA VAL A 62 -3.73 19.91 4.31
C VAL A 62 -4.12 20.76 5.53
N PRO A 63 -4.76 20.17 6.57
CA PRO A 63 -5.03 20.89 7.80
C PRO A 63 -3.72 21.39 8.44
N PHE A 64 -3.68 22.67 8.80
CA PHE A 64 -2.49 23.32 9.36
C PHE A 64 -1.86 22.53 10.52
N LYS A 65 -2.68 22.01 11.43
CA LYS A 65 -2.24 21.27 12.61
C LYS A 65 -1.52 19.94 12.27
N SER A 66 -1.81 19.39 11.09
CA SER A 66 -1.23 18.14 10.60
C SER A 66 0.09 18.36 9.84
N ILE A 67 0.48 19.61 9.57
CA ILE A 67 1.74 19.93 8.88
C ILE A 67 2.92 19.82 9.86
N LEU A 68 3.89 19.01 9.46
CA LEU A 68 5.16 18.82 10.14
C LEU A 68 6.30 19.22 9.21
N LEU A 69 7.28 19.96 9.73
CA LEU A 69 8.49 20.27 8.98
C LEU A 69 9.56 19.23 9.32
N LYS A 70 10.09 18.55 8.30
CA LYS A 70 11.19 17.59 8.41
C LYS A 70 12.48 18.27 7.98
N ARG A 71 13.41 18.42 8.91
CA ARG A 71 14.73 18.94 8.58
C ARG A 71 15.53 17.82 7.93
N GLU A 72 15.83 17.98 6.66
CA GLU A 72 16.64 17.00 5.93
C GLU A 72 18.13 17.30 6.06
N TYR A 73 18.48 18.58 5.97
CA TYR A 73 19.84 19.04 6.17
C TYR A 73 19.88 20.18 7.17
N ILE A 74 20.94 20.16 7.98
CA ILE A 74 21.28 21.21 8.91
C ILE A 74 22.68 21.69 8.57
N THR A 75 22.82 22.95 8.20
CA THR A 75 24.12 23.56 7.88
C THR A 75 24.55 24.51 8.99
N TYR A 76 25.74 24.29 9.55
CA TYR A 76 26.39 25.17 10.51
C TYR A 76 27.80 25.52 10.04
N GLU A 77 28.09 26.81 9.81
CA GLU A 77 29.42 27.29 9.42
C GLU A 77 30.06 26.51 8.25
N GLY A 78 29.24 26.09 7.29
CA GLY A 78 29.65 25.31 6.11
C GLY A 78 29.67 23.79 6.30
N ILE A 79 29.48 23.29 7.53
CA ILE A 79 29.35 21.87 7.83
C ILE A 79 27.89 21.45 7.62
N VAL A 80 27.67 20.46 6.75
CA VAL A 80 26.34 19.90 6.47
C VAL A 80 26.13 18.62 7.28
N ASN A 81 25.09 18.59 8.10
CA ASN A 81 24.63 17.42 8.82
C ASN A 81 23.35 16.88 8.16
N ASP A 82 23.37 15.60 7.76
CA ASP A 82 22.23 14.91 7.15
C ASP A 82 21.34 14.29 8.23
N THR A 83 20.15 14.88 8.42
CA THR A 83 19.19 14.47 9.45
C THR A 83 17.98 13.74 8.88
N ARG A 84 18.04 13.29 7.61
CA ARG A 84 16.91 12.61 6.94
C ARG A 84 16.41 11.36 7.68
N ARG A 85 17.26 10.73 8.50
CA ARG A 85 16.98 9.50 9.25
C ARG A 85 16.54 9.73 10.70
N ASP A 86 16.54 10.95 11.20
CA ASP A 86 16.40 11.21 12.63
C ASP A 86 14.97 11.01 13.15
N HIS A 87 13.98 10.81 12.29
CA HIS A 87 12.54 10.71 12.63
C HIS A 87 12.03 11.86 13.54
N ARG A 88 12.75 12.99 13.57
CA ARG A 88 12.44 14.19 14.33
C ARG A 88 11.72 15.19 13.42
N TYR A 89 10.58 15.67 13.88
CA TYR A 89 9.76 16.62 13.16
C TYR A 89 9.59 17.90 13.97
N LEU A 90 9.48 19.02 13.27
CA LEU A 90 9.18 20.30 13.88
C LEU A 90 7.71 20.64 13.62
N GLN A 91 6.91 20.70 14.68
CA GLN A 91 5.54 21.20 14.62
C GLN A 91 5.55 22.70 14.89
N VAL A 92 5.07 23.49 13.94
CA VAL A 92 5.11 24.97 14.01
C VAL A 92 3.69 25.51 14.12
N HIS A 93 3.43 26.29 15.15
CA HIS A 93 2.19 27.03 15.33
C HIS A 93 2.15 28.28 14.45
N ILE A 94 0.95 28.80 14.18
CA ILE A 94 0.76 29.94 13.26
C ILE A 94 1.42 31.24 13.74
N ASN A 95 1.71 31.35 15.04
CA ASN A 95 2.44 32.45 15.65
C ASN A 95 3.97 32.29 15.56
N GLY A 96 4.47 31.18 15.00
CA GLY A 96 5.90 30.89 14.87
C GLY A 96 6.50 30.08 16.02
N LYS A 97 5.76 29.88 17.13
CA LYS A 97 6.21 28.96 18.20
C LYS A 97 6.31 27.56 17.63
N SER A 98 7.33 26.81 18.01
CA SER A 98 7.54 25.47 17.49
C SER A 98 7.97 24.51 18.59
N LYS A 99 7.69 23.23 18.38
CA LYS A 99 8.15 22.14 19.24
C LYS A 99 8.64 20.97 18.40
N TYR A 100 9.63 20.28 18.91
CA TYR A 100 10.02 18.99 18.35
C TYR A 100 9.02 17.93 18.76
N ILE A 101 8.69 17.07 17.81
CA ILE A 101 7.96 15.84 18.06
C ILE A 101 8.73 14.67 17.45
N ILE A 102 8.75 13.57 18.18
CA ILE A 102 9.23 12.28 17.71
C ILE A 102 7.99 11.42 17.54
N LEU A 103 7.77 10.95 16.31
CA LEU A 103 6.65 10.08 16.04
C LEU A 103 7.02 8.64 16.43
N PRO A 104 6.08 7.83 16.95
CA PRO A 104 6.30 6.41 17.17
C PRO A 104 6.79 5.72 15.89
N PRO A 105 7.62 4.67 15.97
CA PRO A 105 8.19 3.99 14.79
C PRO A 105 7.15 3.48 13.78
N HIS A 106 5.94 3.19 14.23
CA HIS A 106 4.83 2.70 13.40
C HIS A 106 3.82 3.78 13.01
N HIS A 107 4.07 5.04 13.38
CA HIS A 107 3.19 6.13 13.00
C HIS A 107 3.35 6.43 11.51
N VAL A 108 2.23 6.54 10.82
CA VAL A 108 2.23 6.75 9.37
C VAL A 108 2.26 8.24 9.08
N VAL A 109 3.05 8.65 8.09
CA VAL A 109 3.19 10.04 7.66
C VAL A 109 3.13 10.09 6.14
N VAL A 110 2.44 11.09 5.61
CA VAL A 110 2.54 11.43 4.18
C VAL A 110 3.74 12.33 3.99
N GLU A 111 4.74 11.91 3.24
CA GLU A 111 5.94 12.71 2.95
C GLU A 111 5.78 13.45 1.62
N PHE A 112 6.09 14.75 1.61
CA PHE A 112 6.17 15.52 0.37
C PHE A 112 7.52 15.34 -0.30
N TYR A 113 7.51 15.14 -1.62
CA TYR A 113 8.70 15.07 -2.43
C TYR A 113 8.47 15.74 -3.78
N MET A 114 9.43 16.54 -4.24
CA MET A 114 9.37 17.20 -5.55
C MET A 114 10.46 16.62 -6.46
N HIS A 115 10.08 16.14 -7.64
CA HIS A 115 11.00 15.59 -8.62
C HIS A 115 10.69 16.09 -10.02
N ARG A 116 11.68 16.69 -10.69
CA ARG A 116 11.54 17.25 -12.05
C ARG A 116 10.30 18.16 -12.19
N GLY A 117 10.10 19.05 -11.22
CA GLY A 117 8.96 19.99 -11.17
C GLY A 117 7.60 19.36 -10.85
N LYS A 118 7.51 18.04 -10.66
CA LYS A 118 6.28 17.35 -10.26
C LYS A 118 6.26 17.11 -8.76
N ASN A 119 5.09 17.33 -8.18
CA ASN A 119 4.81 17.07 -6.77
C ASN A 119 4.40 15.62 -6.58
N TYR A 120 5.01 14.96 -5.60
CA TYR A 120 4.69 13.61 -5.18
C TYR A 120 4.42 13.60 -3.68
N PHE A 121 3.48 12.75 -3.29
CA PHE A 121 3.11 12.50 -1.90
C PHE A 121 3.38 11.02 -1.65
N ILE A 122 4.28 10.71 -0.73
CA ILE A 122 4.75 9.36 -0.49
C ILE A 122 4.07 8.82 0.77
N CYS A 123 3.51 7.62 0.67
CA CYS A 123 3.04 6.86 1.83
C CYS A 123 3.50 5.41 1.69
N ASN A 124 4.20 4.88 2.70
CA ASN A 124 4.74 3.52 2.68
C ASN A 124 5.51 3.19 1.38
N LYS A 125 6.46 4.06 1.02
CA LYS A 125 7.27 4.00 -0.22
C LYS A 125 6.46 4.11 -1.53
N SER A 126 5.15 4.29 -1.47
CA SER A 126 4.28 4.39 -2.65
C SER A 126 4.10 5.87 -3.03
N PRO A 127 4.47 6.29 -4.25
CA PRO A 127 4.29 7.67 -4.70
C PRO A 127 2.87 7.92 -5.22
N PHE A 128 2.26 9.03 -4.81
CA PHE A 128 0.95 9.49 -5.26
C PHE A 128 1.05 10.89 -5.85
N ASN A 129 0.17 11.19 -6.82
CA ASN A 129 0.14 12.49 -7.48
C ASN A 129 -0.68 13.56 -6.73
N THR A 130 -1.35 13.19 -5.65
CA THR A 130 -2.20 14.09 -4.86
C THR A 130 -2.12 13.71 -3.39
N TYR A 131 -2.15 14.69 -2.49
CA TYR A 131 -2.19 14.49 -1.05
C TYR A 131 -3.33 13.56 -0.63
N THR A 132 -4.55 13.79 -1.14
CA THR A 132 -5.75 13.02 -0.78
C THR A 132 -5.58 11.52 -0.99
N LYS A 133 -4.99 11.09 -2.11
CA LYS A 133 -4.73 9.67 -2.37
C LYS A 133 -3.70 9.08 -1.41
N ALA A 134 -2.61 9.80 -1.15
CA ALA A 134 -1.59 9.37 -0.19
C ALA A 134 -2.17 9.26 1.23
N ARG A 135 -2.95 10.25 1.67
CA ARG A 135 -3.64 10.27 2.96
C ARG A 135 -4.56 9.06 3.12
N ILE A 136 -5.45 8.82 2.14
CA ILE A 136 -6.36 7.66 2.17
C ILE A 136 -5.58 6.34 2.27
N PHE A 137 -4.45 6.22 1.54
CA PHE A 137 -3.61 5.05 1.63
C PHE A 137 -2.94 4.89 3.01
N CYS A 138 -2.48 5.99 3.60
CA CYS A 138 -1.94 5.99 4.97
C CYS A 138 -2.99 5.62 6.02
N GLU A 139 -4.25 6.06 5.85
CA GLU A 139 -5.36 5.64 6.72
C GLU A 139 -5.61 4.12 6.63
N TYR A 140 -5.50 3.55 5.44
CA TYR A 140 -5.54 2.10 5.27
C TYR A 140 -4.35 1.42 5.93
N LEU A 141 -3.17 2.01 5.88
CA LEU A 141 -1.98 1.50 6.55
C LEU A 141 -2.17 1.44 8.07
N GLU A 142 -2.60 2.54 8.70
CA GLU A 142 -2.88 2.58 10.14
C GLU A 142 -3.95 1.58 10.56
N LYS A 143 -4.99 1.44 9.71
CA LYS A 143 -6.09 0.54 10.00
C LYS A 143 -5.70 -0.93 9.87
N PHE A 144 -5.11 -1.31 8.75
CA PHE A 144 -4.92 -2.72 8.38
C PHE A 144 -3.63 -3.34 8.91
N SER A 145 -2.61 -2.53 9.21
CA SER A 145 -1.32 -3.03 9.74
C SER A 145 -1.40 -3.52 11.18
N LYS A 146 -2.50 -3.23 11.89
CA LYS A 146 -2.79 -3.78 13.22
C LYS A 146 -3.05 -5.29 13.18
N PHE A 147 -3.53 -5.82 12.06
CA PHE A 147 -3.85 -7.24 11.93
C PHE A 147 -2.60 -8.06 11.56
N LYS A 148 -2.11 -8.89 12.50
CA LYS A 148 -0.90 -9.73 12.38
C LYS A 148 -1.15 -11.23 12.62
N SER A 149 -2.41 -11.66 12.69
CA SER A 149 -2.82 -13.03 13.01
C SER A 149 -3.27 -13.84 11.78
N GLN A 150 -2.84 -13.46 10.56
CA GLN A 150 -3.17 -14.15 9.31
C GLN A 150 -2.80 -15.64 9.36
N HIS A 151 -1.72 -16.00 10.05
CA HIS A 151 -1.27 -17.38 10.19
C HIS A 151 -2.29 -18.31 10.88
N MET A 152 -3.24 -17.76 11.64
CA MET A 152 -4.33 -18.53 12.26
C MET A 152 -5.44 -18.90 11.27
N LEU A 153 -5.46 -18.27 10.08
CA LEU A 153 -6.47 -18.46 9.04
C LEU A 153 -5.96 -19.32 7.87
N LEU A 154 -4.85 -20.04 8.07
CA LEU A 154 -4.31 -20.96 7.06
C LEU A 154 -5.21 -22.19 6.92
N GLY A 155 -5.30 -22.71 5.69
CA GLY A 155 -6.05 -23.93 5.41
C GLY A 155 -5.41 -25.19 6.00
N LYS A 156 -6.14 -26.30 5.94
CA LYS A 156 -5.77 -27.58 6.57
C LYS A 156 -4.50 -28.22 5.98
N ASN A 157 -4.15 -27.92 4.73
CA ASN A 157 -2.99 -28.52 4.08
C ASN A 157 -1.66 -28.03 4.70
N SER A 158 -0.87 -28.97 5.22
CA SER A 158 0.39 -28.69 5.93
C SER A 158 1.49 -28.14 5.00
N LEU A 159 1.60 -28.66 3.77
CA LEU A 159 2.54 -28.19 2.76
C LEU A 159 2.28 -26.72 2.42
N ALA A 160 1.04 -26.37 2.08
CA ALA A 160 0.64 -25.02 1.75
C ALA A 160 0.85 -24.05 2.93
N SER A 161 0.53 -24.50 4.15
CA SER A 161 0.77 -23.72 5.37
C SER A 161 2.26 -23.45 5.61
N ARG A 162 3.12 -24.43 5.38
CA ARG A 162 4.58 -24.28 5.50
C ARG A 162 5.13 -23.33 4.44
N ILE A 163 4.70 -23.48 3.18
CA ILE A 163 5.08 -22.59 2.09
C ILE A 163 4.66 -21.15 2.39
N TRP A 164 3.43 -20.95 2.88
CA TRP A 164 2.94 -19.62 3.26
C TRP A 164 3.80 -18.99 4.37
N ARG A 165 4.08 -19.73 5.46
CA ARG A 165 4.92 -19.23 6.57
C ARG A 165 6.31 -18.84 6.10
N ASN A 166 6.90 -19.62 5.19
CA ASN A 166 8.21 -19.32 4.60
C ASN A 166 8.18 -18.10 3.67
N THR A 167 7.10 -17.94 2.91
CA THR A 167 6.96 -16.88 1.91
C THR A 167 6.59 -15.55 2.53
N TRP A 168 5.71 -15.53 3.52
CA TRP A 168 5.15 -14.29 4.09
C TRP A 168 5.84 -13.90 5.40
N ARG A 169 6.19 -14.85 6.28
CA ARG A 169 6.81 -14.58 7.60
C ARG A 169 6.09 -13.43 8.34
N ASN A 170 6.81 -12.33 8.60
CA ASN A 170 6.31 -11.12 9.28
C ASN A 170 5.85 -10.02 8.29
N CYS A 171 5.66 -10.36 7.01
CA CYS A 171 5.24 -9.41 5.98
C CYS A 171 3.71 -9.28 5.96
N TYR A 172 3.19 -8.41 6.82
CA TYR A 172 1.77 -8.06 6.90
C TYR A 172 1.43 -6.89 5.97
N PHE A 173 0.24 -6.29 6.14
CA PHE A 173 -0.27 -5.23 5.25
C PHE A 173 0.73 -4.10 5.01
N GLU A 174 1.40 -3.62 6.05
CA GLU A 174 2.46 -2.61 5.93
C GLU A 174 3.58 -3.04 4.98
N CYS A 175 4.03 -4.28 5.08
CA CYS A 175 5.11 -4.79 4.25
C CYS A 175 4.65 -5.01 2.81
N PHE A 176 3.56 -5.76 2.58
CA PHE A 176 3.18 -6.15 1.22
C PHE A 176 2.50 -5.04 0.41
N SER A 177 2.04 -3.96 1.06
CA SER A 177 1.46 -2.80 0.37
C SER A 177 2.50 -1.80 -0.15
N GLN A 178 3.79 -2.00 0.16
CA GLN A 178 4.87 -1.13 -0.30
C GLN A 178 4.91 -1.04 -1.84
N ASN A 179 5.29 0.14 -2.33
CA ASN A 179 5.44 0.46 -3.75
C ASN A 179 4.19 0.09 -4.58
N HIS A 180 2.98 0.43 -4.13
CA HIS A 180 1.73 0.05 -4.81
C HIS A 180 1.55 -1.47 -4.97
N PHE A 181 1.82 -2.22 -3.89
CA PHE A 181 1.66 -3.68 -3.83
C PHE A 181 2.65 -4.51 -4.66
N GLU A 182 3.79 -3.96 -5.09
CA GLU A 182 4.84 -4.75 -5.76
C GLU A 182 5.33 -5.91 -4.88
N GLU A 183 5.43 -5.69 -3.57
CA GLU A 183 5.85 -6.73 -2.63
C GLU A 183 4.83 -7.88 -2.56
N LEU A 184 3.53 -7.56 -2.60
CA LEU A 184 2.46 -8.56 -2.67
C LEU A 184 2.58 -9.40 -3.95
N LYS A 185 2.76 -8.76 -5.12
CA LYS A 185 2.90 -9.45 -6.42
C LYS A 185 4.08 -10.41 -6.42
N ARG A 186 5.24 -9.94 -5.95
CA ARG A 186 6.47 -10.74 -5.86
C ARG A 186 6.27 -11.98 -4.99
N ARG A 187 5.65 -11.83 -3.81
CA ARG A 187 5.40 -12.95 -2.89
C ARG A 187 4.33 -13.91 -3.38
N ILE A 188 3.30 -13.42 -4.07
CA ILE A 188 2.32 -14.28 -4.75
C ILE A 188 3.02 -15.21 -5.74
N ILE A 189 3.87 -14.65 -6.62
CA ILE A 189 4.61 -15.45 -7.62
C ILE A 189 5.51 -16.47 -6.92
N LYS A 190 6.23 -16.05 -5.86
CA LYS A 190 7.07 -16.95 -5.07
C LYS A 190 6.27 -18.09 -4.42
N GLU A 191 5.10 -17.82 -3.87
CA GLU A 191 4.24 -18.84 -3.25
C GLU A 191 3.78 -19.88 -4.28
N ILE A 192 3.36 -19.42 -5.47
CA ILE A 192 2.96 -20.28 -6.59
C ILE A 192 4.13 -21.14 -7.05
N ASP A 193 5.31 -20.54 -7.21
CA ASP A 193 6.52 -21.23 -7.65
C ASP A 193 6.95 -22.33 -6.67
N MET A 194 6.87 -22.05 -5.36
CA MET A 194 7.13 -23.04 -4.32
C MET A 194 6.09 -24.17 -4.31
N LEU A 195 4.81 -23.86 -4.57
CA LEU A 195 3.77 -24.89 -4.72
C LEU A 195 4.07 -25.79 -5.92
N ARG A 196 4.42 -25.22 -7.08
CA ARG A 196 4.77 -25.97 -8.30
C ARG A 196 6.00 -26.85 -8.12
N THR A 197 7.04 -26.31 -7.49
CA THR A 197 8.29 -27.03 -7.22
C THR A 197 8.07 -28.24 -6.32
N ALA A 198 7.13 -28.16 -5.37
CA ALA A 198 6.78 -29.30 -4.51
C ALA A 198 6.19 -30.50 -5.28
N PHE A 199 5.72 -30.28 -6.51
CA PHE A 199 5.24 -31.31 -7.43
C PHE A 199 6.19 -31.54 -8.61
N HIS A 200 7.46 -31.11 -8.51
CA HIS A 200 8.47 -31.23 -9.57
C HIS A 200 8.10 -30.55 -10.89
N HIS A 201 7.21 -29.56 -10.86
CA HIS A 201 6.87 -28.78 -12.06
C HIS A 201 7.91 -27.69 -12.32
N VAL A 202 8.01 -27.27 -13.59
CA VAL A 202 8.91 -26.19 -14.00
C VAL A 202 8.55 -24.87 -13.31
N PRO A 203 9.54 -24.10 -12.84
CA PRO A 203 9.33 -22.79 -12.23
C PRO A 203 8.57 -21.82 -13.14
N ILE A 204 7.67 -21.04 -12.56
CA ILE A 204 6.85 -20.09 -13.31
C ILE A 204 7.59 -18.78 -13.52
N ARG A 205 7.60 -18.26 -14.76
CA ARG A 205 8.31 -17.03 -15.10
C ARG A 205 7.39 -15.82 -15.11
N TYR A 206 7.82 -14.74 -14.48
CA TYR A 206 7.11 -13.47 -14.57
C TYR A 206 7.10 -12.93 -16.01
N LYS A 207 5.96 -12.42 -16.48
CA LYS A 207 5.82 -11.74 -17.78
C LYS A 207 5.07 -10.41 -17.63
N LYS A 208 5.79 -9.30 -17.88
CA LYS A 208 5.27 -7.93 -17.79
C LYS A 208 3.99 -7.68 -18.62
N LYS A 209 3.88 -8.27 -19.81
CA LYS A 209 2.68 -8.16 -20.65
C LYS A 209 1.43 -8.74 -19.95
N LEU A 210 1.58 -9.86 -19.25
CA LEU A 210 0.49 -10.47 -18.49
C LEU A 210 0.15 -9.63 -17.27
N GLU A 211 1.16 -9.07 -16.58
CA GLU A 211 0.87 -8.15 -15.47
C GLU A 211 0.05 -6.95 -15.95
N PHE A 212 0.38 -6.35 -17.09
CA PHE A 212 -0.37 -5.21 -17.61
C PHE A 212 -1.86 -5.56 -17.81
N ILE A 213 -2.14 -6.74 -18.38
CA ILE A 213 -3.50 -7.25 -18.57
C ILE A 213 -4.17 -7.48 -17.21
N ALA A 214 -3.50 -8.19 -16.30
CA ALA A 214 -4.02 -8.47 -14.97
C ALA A 214 -4.30 -7.18 -14.17
N GLN A 215 -3.43 -6.18 -14.25
CA GLN A 215 -3.58 -4.90 -13.58
C GLN A 215 -4.78 -4.11 -14.13
N HIS A 216 -4.96 -4.13 -15.45
CA HIS A 216 -6.13 -3.54 -16.08
C HIS A 216 -7.42 -4.23 -15.63
N HIS A 217 -7.44 -5.56 -15.58
CA HIS A 217 -8.59 -6.33 -15.11
C HIS A 217 -8.85 -6.13 -13.61
N ALA A 218 -7.83 -6.04 -12.76
CA ALA A 218 -7.97 -5.73 -11.34
C ALA A 218 -8.65 -4.37 -11.13
N LEU A 219 -8.26 -3.35 -11.92
CA LEU A 219 -8.90 -2.04 -11.93
C LEU A 219 -10.38 -2.12 -12.33
N LEU A 220 -10.68 -2.84 -13.43
CA LEU A 220 -12.06 -2.99 -13.92
C LEU A 220 -12.95 -3.74 -12.93
N ASN A 221 -12.44 -4.84 -12.38
CA ASN A 221 -13.11 -5.65 -11.36
C ASN A 221 -13.45 -4.76 -10.16
N ALA A 222 -12.45 -4.05 -9.63
CA ALA A 222 -12.64 -3.18 -8.48
C ALA A 222 -13.68 -2.07 -8.72
N LYS A 223 -13.70 -1.46 -9.92
CA LYS A 223 -14.71 -0.45 -10.29
C LYS A 223 -16.13 -1.02 -10.41
N LYS A 224 -16.25 -2.24 -10.94
CA LYS A 224 -17.55 -2.94 -11.11
C LYS A 224 -18.01 -3.67 -9.85
N ASN A 225 -17.14 -3.76 -8.83
CA ASN A 225 -17.36 -4.54 -7.62
C ASN A 225 -17.77 -6.00 -7.89
N LYS A 226 -17.29 -6.59 -9.01
CA LYS A 226 -17.51 -8.00 -9.39
C LYS A 226 -16.22 -8.61 -9.97
N PRO A 227 -15.80 -9.82 -9.57
CA PRO A 227 -14.68 -10.49 -10.23
C PRO A 227 -15.16 -10.97 -11.60
N LEU A 228 -14.61 -10.39 -12.66
CA LEU A 228 -14.89 -10.83 -14.02
C LEU A 228 -13.74 -11.74 -14.47
N ILE A 229 -13.93 -13.04 -14.33
CA ILE A 229 -12.97 -14.03 -14.85
C ILE A 229 -13.23 -14.18 -16.34
N ARG A 230 -12.35 -13.59 -17.16
CA ARG A 230 -12.38 -13.72 -18.61
C ARG A 230 -11.64 -14.97 -19.04
N ASP A 231 -12.30 -15.79 -19.84
CA ASP A 231 -11.63 -16.80 -20.66
C ASP A 231 -11.59 -16.26 -22.08
N ASP A 232 -10.39 -16.01 -22.57
CA ASP A 232 -10.18 -15.65 -23.96
C ASP A 232 -9.52 -16.82 -24.68
N GLU A 233 -10.37 -17.70 -25.21
CA GLU A 233 -9.95 -18.88 -25.98
C GLU A 233 -9.07 -18.51 -27.19
N LYS A 234 -9.22 -17.29 -27.75
CA LYS A 234 -8.45 -16.83 -28.91
C LYS A 234 -7.02 -16.46 -28.52
N THR A 235 -6.82 -15.89 -27.34
CA THR A 235 -5.49 -15.46 -26.88
C THR A 235 -4.76 -16.52 -26.06
N LYS A 236 -5.44 -17.61 -25.68
CA LYS A 236 -4.95 -18.65 -24.75
C LYS A 236 -4.49 -18.07 -23.40
N ILE A 237 -5.00 -16.90 -23.02
CA ILE A 237 -4.70 -16.28 -21.74
C ILE A 237 -5.76 -16.71 -20.75
N HIS A 238 -5.31 -17.39 -19.70
CA HIS A 238 -6.15 -17.79 -18.59
C HIS A 238 -6.07 -16.78 -17.45
N GLU A 239 -7.13 -16.69 -16.65
CA GLU A 239 -7.22 -15.74 -15.54
C GLU A 239 -7.78 -16.40 -14.28
N VAL A 240 -7.23 -16.06 -13.11
CA VAL A 240 -7.90 -16.28 -11.82
C VAL A 240 -7.95 -14.96 -11.04
N ALA A 241 -9.10 -14.66 -10.44
CA ALA A 241 -9.34 -13.37 -9.78
C ALA A 241 -10.00 -13.56 -8.40
N ALA A 242 -9.74 -12.63 -7.49
CA ALA A 242 -10.39 -12.56 -6.20
C ALA A 242 -10.65 -11.12 -5.77
N PHE A 243 -11.72 -10.95 -4.98
CA PHE A 243 -11.81 -9.84 -4.04
C PHE A 243 -11.55 -10.32 -2.64
N ILE A 244 -10.68 -9.60 -1.96
CA ILE A 244 -10.26 -9.95 -0.64
C ILE A 244 -10.14 -8.71 0.23
N SER A 245 -10.44 -8.87 1.52
CA SER A 245 -10.12 -7.85 2.50
C SER A 245 -8.60 -7.65 2.54
N PRO A 246 -8.09 -6.41 2.51
CA PRO A 246 -6.66 -6.15 2.47
C PRO A 246 -5.87 -6.85 3.58
N VAL A 247 -6.45 -7.02 4.78
CA VAL A 247 -5.78 -7.66 5.92
C VAL A 247 -5.43 -9.14 5.71
N ILE A 248 -6.15 -9.83 4.84
CA ILE A 248 -5.96 -11.26 4.54
C ILE A 248 -5.44 -11.49 3.12
N ALA A 249 -5.03 -10.45 2.39
CA ALA A 249 -4.56 -10.56 1.00
C ALA A 249 -3.41 -11.58 0.82
N SER A 250 -2.51 -11.68 1.81
CA SER A 250 -1.41 -12.65 1.82
C SER A 250 -1.90 -14.11 1.82
N LEU A 251 -3.13 -14.40 2.24
CA LEU A 251 -3.67 -15.76 2.32
C LEU A 251 -4.30 -16.23 1.00
N GLN A 252 -4.35 -15.38 -0.03
CA GLN A 252 -5.17 -15.66 -1.21
C GLN A 252 -4.71 -16.92 -1.98
N ILE A 253 -3.41 -17.13 -2.14
CA ILE A 253 -2.85 -18.31 -2.83
C ILE A 253 -3.08 -19.58 -1.99
N ASN A 254 -2.74 -19.54 -0.69
CA ASN A 254 -3.06 -20.61 0.24
C ASN A 254 -4.54 -21.00 0.21
N LYS A 255 -5.45 -20.02 0.18
CA LYS A 255 -6.89 -20.23 0.11
C LYS A 255 -7.29 -20.93 -1.19
N TRP A 256 -6.86 -20.43 -2.35
CA TRP A 256 -7.16 -21.06 -3.63
C TRP A 256 -6.65 -22.50 -3.70
N TYR A 257 -5.43 -22.74 -3.20
CA TYR A 257 -4.85 -24.09 -3.18
C TYR A 257 -5.63 -25.06 -2.29
N ASN A 258 -6.02 -24.64 -1.08
CA ASN A 258 -6.82 -25.49 -0.20
C ASN A 258 -8.22 -25.75 -0.80
N SER A 259 -8.87 -24.74 -1.40
CA SER A 259 -10.15 -24.93 -2.09
C SER A 259 -10.05 -25.92 -3.25
N TYR A 260 -8.95 -25.84 -4.02
CA TYR A 260 -8.65 -26.83 -5.06
C TYR A 260 -8.56 -28.26 -4.49
N LEU A 261 -7.83 -28.46 -3.39
CA LEU A 261 -7.69 -29.78 -2.77
C LEU A 261 -9.01 -30.33 -2.22
N GLU A 262 -9.80 -29.49 -1.56
CA GLU A 262 -11.13 -29.86 -1.06
C GLU A 262 -12.05 -30.32 -2.20
N GLU A 263 -12.10 -29.55 -3.30
CA GLU A 263 -12.90 -29.92 -4.47
C GLU A 263 -12.43 -31.22 -5.15
N HIS A 264 -11.13 -31.53 -5.11
CA HIS A 264 -10.61 -32.80 -5.63
C HIS A 264 -11.02 -34.01 -4.77
N VAL A 265 -11.05 -33.85 -3.45
CA VAL A 265 -11.54 -34.92 -2.55
C VAL A 265 -13.05 -35.13 -2.73
N ASP A 266 -13.81 -34.06 -2.93
CA ASP A 266 -15.28 -34.14 -3.08
C ASP A 266 -15.73 -34.66 -4.45
N LYS A 267 -14.94 -34.44 -5.53
CA LYS A 267 -15.17 -35.08 -6.84
C LYS A 267 -15.14 -36.61 -6.74
N ASN A 268 -14.26 -37.17 -5.91
CA ASN A 268 -14.24 -38.61 -5.63
C ASN A 268 -15.46 -39.10 -4.82
N LYS A 269 -16.26 -38.18 -4.27
CA LYS A 269 -17.46 -38.46 -3.45
C LYS A 269 -18.78 -38.08 -4.15
N ASN A 270 -18.78 -37.85 -5.47
CA ASN A 270 -19.98 -37.55 -6.27
C ASN A 270 -20.77 -36.29 -5.85
N MET A 271 -20.18 -35.31 -5.16
CA MET A 271 -20.82 -34.01 -4.89
C MET A 271 -20.36 -32.93 -5.88
N LYS A 272 -21.31 -32.39 -6.67
CA LYS A 272 -21.10 -31.31 -7.67
C LYS A 272 -21.06 -29.92 -7.02
N LYS A 273 -20.00 -29.14 -7.30
CA LYS A 273 -19.98 -27.87 -8.08
C LYS A 273 -18.56 -27.28 -7.97
N SER A 274 -17.73 -27.45 -8.99
CA SER A 274 -16.38 -26.85 -8.96
C SER A 274 -16.46 -25.35 -9.19
N LYS A 275 -15.81 -24.55 -8.33
CA LYS A 275 -15.80 -23.09 -8.48
C LYS A 275 -14.89 -22.73 -9.67
N LYS A 276 -15.31 -21.74 -10.46
CA LYS A 276 -14.54 -21.29 -11.64
C LYS A 276 -13.12 -20.87 -11.25
N GLU A 277 -12.99 -20.21 -10.09
CA GLU A 277 -11.72 -19.82 -9.50
C GLU A 277 -10.81 -21.03 -9.20
N SER A 278 -11.36 -22.11 -8.64
CA SER A 278 -10.60 -23.32 -8.30
C SER A 278 -10.09 -24.04 -9.55
N ASN A 279 -10.92 -24.13 -10.60
CA ASN A 279 -10.51 -24.72 -11.87
C ASN A 279 -9.40 -23.91 -12.55
N HIS A 280 -9.51 -22.59 -12.56
CA HIS A 280 -8.49 -21.75 -13.18
C HIS A 280 -7.21 -21.71 -12.35
N PHE A 281 -7.32 -21.76 -11.02
CA PHE A 281 -6.16 -21.89 -10.16
C PHE A 281 -5.46 -23.24 -10.37
N TYR A 282 -6.20 -24.33 -10.62
CA TYR A 282 -5.60 -25.61 -10.99
C TYR A 282 -4.80 -25.51 -12.29
N LEU A 283 -5.35 -24.85 -13.32
CA LEU A 283 -4.62 -24.62 -14.58
C LEU A 283 -3.29 -23.89 -14.32
N LEU A 284 -3.27 -22.89 -13.44
CA LEU A 284 -2.04 -22.17 -13.06
C LEU A 284 -0.95 -23.08 -12.44
N LEU A 285 -1.34 -24.21 -11.83
CA LEU A 285 -0.42 -25.19 -11.28
C LEU A 285 0.02 -26.26 -12.30
N SER A 286 -0.59 -26.32 -13.49
CA SER A 286 -0.26 -27.27 -14.56
C SER A 286 1.19 -27.10 -15.06
N PRO A 287 1.92 -28.18 -15.39
CA PRO A 287 3.25 -28.09 -16.00
C PRO A 287 3.27 -27.27 -17.30
N ASP A 288 2.14 -27.21 -18.04
CA ASP A 288 2.05 -26.47 -19.31
C ASP A 288 2.12 -24.95 -19.14
N ILE A 289 1.72 -24.45 -17.96
CA ILE A 289 1.79 -23.02 -17.66
C ILE A 289 3.21 -22.64 -17.30
N SER A 290 3.75 -21.69 -18.06
CA SER A 290 5.15 -21.27 -17.95
C SER A 290 5.30 -19.81 -17.55
N LYS A 291 4.27 -18.98 -17.75
CA LYS A 291 4.35 -17.54 -17.55
C LYS A 291 3.16 -16.99 -16.77
N VAL A 292 3.41 -16.03 -15.88
CA VAL A 292 2.38 -15.38 -15.06
C VAL A 292 2.59 -13.88 -14.96
N GLY A 293 1.50 -13.14 -14.79
CA GLY A 293 1.49 -11.76 -14.36
C GLY A 293 0.42 -11.51 -13.30
N VAL A 294 0.72 -10.63 -12.34
CA VAL A 294 -0.15 -10.36 -11.18
C VAL A 294 -0.56 -8.90 -11.17
N GLY A 295 -1.86 -8.64 -11.21
CA GLY A 295 -2.47 -7.33 -11.07
C GLY A 295 -3.11 -7.16 -9.70
N VAL A 296 -2.90 -6.00 -9.08
CA VAL A 296 -3.44 -5.69 -7.75
C VAL A 296 -4.01 -4.28 -7.75
N TYR A 297 -5.25 -4.13 -7.31
CA TYR A 297 -5.88 -2.82 -7.18
C TYR A 297 -6.69 -2.70 -5.90
N LEU A 298 -6.34 -1.71 -5.07
CA LEU A 298 -7.10 -1.37 -3.86
C LEU A 298 -8.14 -0.32 -4.21
N PHE A 299 -9.42 -0.66 -4.03
CA PHE A 299 -10.51 0.29 -4.17
C PHE A 299 -11.35 0.30 -2.90
N ARG A 300 -11.50 1.48 -2.30
CA ARG A 300 -12.12 1.64 -0.98
C ARG A 300 -11.45 0.68 0.02
N LYS A 301 -12.15 -0.34 0.49
CA LYS A 301 -11.64 -1.29 1.50
C LYS A 301 -11.51 -2.70 0.95
N THR A 302 -11.49 -2.86 -0.37
CA THR A 302 -11.44 -4.15 -1.06
C THR A 302 -10.24 -4.20 -1.99
N LEU A 303 -9.47 -5.27 -1.90
CA LEU A 303 -8.35 -5.53 -2.79
C LEU A 303 -8.82 -6.47 -3.90
N SER A 304 -8.67 -6.05 -5.15
CA SER A 304 -8.79 -6.93 -6.31
C SER A 304 -7.43 -7.50 -6.65
N ILE A 305 -7.32 -8.82 -6.67
CA ILE A 305 -6.13 -9.55 -7.10
C ILE A 305 -6.52 -10.33 -8.34
N VAL A 306 -5.74 -10.20 -9.40
CA VAL A 306 -5.92 -10.91 -10.67
C VAL A 306 -4.59 -11.51 -11.08
N LEU A 307 -4.60 -12.78 -11.48
CA LEU A 307 -3.45 -13.46 -12.07
C LEU A 307 -3.82 -13.84 -13.49
N THR A 308 -2.97 -13.51 -14.45
CA THR A 308 -3.10 -13.98 -15.83
C THR A 308 -1.90 -14.82 -16.19
N PHE A 309 -2.12 -15.90 -16.94
CA PHE A 309 -1.09 -16.92 -17.19
C PHE A 309 -1.28 -17.64 -18.53
N ILE A 310 -0.15 -18.13 -19.07
CA ILE A 310 -0.04 -18.89 -20.33
C ILE A 310 1.02 -19.99 -20.25
#